data_AF-A0A067G2I4-F1
#
_entry.id   AF-A0A067G2I4-F1
#
_cell.length_a   1.000
_cell.length_b   1.000
_cell.length_c   1.000
_cell.angle_alpha   90.00
_cell.angle_beta   90.00
_cell.angle_gamma   90.00
#
_symmetry.space_group_name_H-M   'P 1'
#
loop_
_entity.id
_entity.type
_entity.pdbx_description
1 polymer ?
#
loop_
_entity_poly.entity_id
_entity_poly.type
_entity_poly.pdbx_seq_one_letter_code
_entity_poly.pdbx_strand_id
1 'polypeptide(L)'
;VKFVIPSPGLHLAINACAAAAVATLFGVSLAQVGISLSNFSPVQMRSELLVSRSGIKIVNDAYNANPISTRAAIDLLKDIACNGKRVVILGDMLELGSTERESHEKILSYCCDACIDLIGLVGDRVVVQCKWRKWSM
;
A
#
# COMPACT_ATOMS: atom_id res chain seq x y z
N VAL A 1 1.40 -27.19 -4.26
CA VAL A 1 1.42 -26.81 -2.82
C VAL A 1 0.43 -25.67 -2.64
N LYS A 2 -0.37 -25.63 -1.58
CA LYS A 2 -1.30 -24.52 -1.28
C LYS A 2 -0.92 -23.95 0.09
N PHE A 3 -0.75 -22.63 0.16
CA PHE A 3 -0.44 -21.89 1.38
C PHE A 3 -1.10 -20.51 1.34
N VAL A 4 -1.10 -19.81 2.48
CA VAL A 4 -1.75 -18.52 2.64
C VAL A 4 -0.70 -17.53 3.12
N ILE A 5 -0.63 -16.35 2.50
CA ILE A 5 0.12 -15.22 3.06
C ILE A 5 -0.81 -14.55 4.08
N PRO A 6 -0.42 -14.43 5.35
CA PRO A 6 -1.29 -13.90 6.42
C PRO A 6 -1.36 -12.37 6.38
N SER A 7 -1.39 -11.79 5.18
CA SER A 7 -1.53 -10.36 4.94
C SER A 7 -2.27 -10.13 3.62
N PRO A 8 -3.30 -9.28 3.61
CA PRO A 8 -4.03 -8.98 2.39
C PRO A 8 -3.18 -8.14 1.43
N GLY A 9 -3.42 -8.29 0.12
CA GLY A 9 -2.78 -7.49 -0.93
C GLY A 9 -2.19 -8.34 -2.04
N LEU A 10 -2.60 -8.06 -3.29
CA LEU A 10 -2.08 -8.76 -4.46
C LEU A 10 -0.57 -8.56 -4.64
N HIS A 11 -0.05 -7.39 -4.31
CA HIS A 11 1.38 -7.09 -4.36
C HIS A 11 2.20 -7.99 -3.43
N LEU A 12 1.68 -8.35 -2.26
CA LEU A 12 2.34 -9.29 -1.35
C LEU A 12 2.33 -10.72 -1.91
N ALA A 13 1.25 -11.12 -2.58
CA ALA A 13 1.20 -12.42 -3.28
C ALA A 13 2.22 -12.48 -4.42
N ILE A 14 2.38 -11.40 -5.19
CA ILE A 14 3.40 -11.32 -6.26
C ILE A 14 4.81 -11.38 -5.66
N ASN A 15 5.08 -10.65 -4.58
CA ASN A 15 6.36 -10.71 -3.87
C ASN A 15 6.66 -12.13 -3.34
N ALA A 16 5.64 -12.81 -2.81
CA ALA A 16 5.75 -14.18 -2.36
C ALA A 16 6.07 -15.15 -3.52
N CYS A 17 5.46 -14.96 -4.70
CA CYS A 17 5.79 -15.73 -5.90
C CYS A 17 7.23 -15.51 -6.35
N ALA A 18 7.72 -14.26 -6.33
CA ALA A 18 9.11 -13.95 -6.66
C ALA A 18 10.09 -14.60 -5.67
N ALA A 19 9.81 -14.50 -4.36
CA ALA A 19 10.60 -15.15 -3.31
C ALA A 19 10.60 -16.67 -3.46
N ALA A 20 9.44 -17.27 -3.78
CA ALA A 20 9.33 -18.70 -4.04
C ALA A 20 10.18 -19.14 -5.23
N ALA A 21 10.13 -18.40 -6.35
CA ALA A 21 10.93 -18.69 -7.53
C ALA A 21 12.43 -18.71 -7.21
N VAL A 22 12.92 -17.69 -6.50
CA VAL A 22 14.32 -17.62 -6.08
C VAL A 22 14.67 -18.77 -5.12
N ALA A 23 13.84 -19.02 -4.10
CA ALA A 23 14.10 -20.10 -3.14
C ALA A 23 14.17 -21.48 -3.81
N THR A 24 13.28 -21.75 -4.78
CA THR A 24 13.29 -23.00 -5.54
C THR A 24 14.52 -23.14 -6.43
N LEU A 25 15.04 -22.04 -6.99
CA LEU A 25 16.29 -22.03 -7.74
C LEU A 25 17.48 -22.48 -6.88
N PHE A 26 17.47 -22.13 -5.59
CA PHE A 26 18.48 -22.55 -4.61
C PHE A 26 18.17 -23.88 -3.91
N GLY A 27 17.23 -24.67 -4.43
CA GLY A 27 16.95 -26.02 -3.95
C GLY A 27 16.04 -26.12 -2.73
N VAL A 28 15.41 -25.02 -2.29
CA VAL A 28 14.37 -25.07 -1.25
C VAL A 28 13.10 -25.64 -1.86
N SER A 29 12.54 -26.68 -1.25
CA SER A 29 11.31 -27.29 -1.76
C SER A 29 10.12 -26.33 -1.66
N LEU A 30 9.17 -26.41 -2.60
CA LEU A 30 7.93 -25.60 -2.54
C LEU A 30 7.12 -25.84 -1.25
N ALA A 31 7.26 -27.02 -0.63
CA ALA A 31 6.66 -27.31 0.67
C ALA A 31 7.26 -26.46 1.80
N GLN A 32 8.59 -26.38 1.88
CA GLN A 32 9.31 -25.53 2.83
C GLN A 32 9.01 -24.05 2.58
N VAL A 33 9.02 -23.62 1.32
CA VAL A 33 8.63 -22.25 0.93
C VAL A 33 7.23 -21.90 1.43
N GLY A 34 6.26 -22.81 1.23
CA GLY A 34 4.89 -22.60 1.70
C GLY A 34 4.79 -22.48 3.22
N ILE A 35 5.55 -23.27 3.97
CA ILE A 35 5.62 -23.17 5.45
C ILE A 35 6.20 -21.81 5.86
N SER A 36 7.33 -21.41 5.28
CA SER A 36 7.98 -20.13 5.61
C SER A 36 7.10 -18.93 5.28
N LEU A 37 6.48 -18.90 4.10
CA LEU A 37 5.61 -17.81 3.65
C LEU A 37 4.29 -17.75 4.43
N SER A 38 3.82 -18.87 4.99
CA SER A 38 2.65 -18.87 5.88
C SER A 38 2.92 -18.21 7.23
N ASN A 39 4.20 -18.08 7.62
CA ASN A 39 4.64 -17.40 8.84
C ASN A 39 5.15 -15.97 8.56
N PHE A 40 5.00 -15.47 7.33
CA PHE A 40 5.39 -14.11 6.99
C PHE A 40 4.61 -13.10 7.83
N SER A 41 5.28 -12.07 8.32
CA SER A 41 4.63 -10.87 8.84
C SER A 41 5.24 -9.68 8.13
N PRO A 42 4.44 -8.68 7.73
CA PRO A 42 4.97 -7.44 7.22
C PRO A 42 5.86 -6.77 8.28
N VAL A 43 6.90 -6.08 7.80
CA VAL A 43 7.71 -5.21 8.65
C VAL A 43 6.90 -3.97 8.99
N GLN A 44 7.16 -3.38 10.15
CA GLN A 44 6.53 -2.13 10.57
C GLN A 44 6.54 -1.08 9.44
N MET A 45 5.42 -0.39 9.24
CA MET A 45 5.22 0.62 8.18
C MET A 45 5.36 0.11 6.73
N ARG A 46 5.27 -1.21 6.47
CA ARG A 46 5.28 -1.77 5.11
C ARG A 46 4.08 -2.68 4.89
N SER A 47 2.99 -2.13 4.37
CA SER A 47 1.71 -2.84 4.23
C SER A 47 1.23 -3.49 5.53
N GLU A 48 1.54 -2.85 6.67
CA GLU A 48 1.22 -3.35 8.00
C GLU A 48 -0.27 -3.10 8.29
N LEU A 49 -1.01 -4.16 8.60
CA LEU A 49 -2.44 -4.06 8.93
C LEU A 49 -2.62 -3.95 10.45
N LEU A 50 -3.15 -2.83 10.89
CA LEU A 50 -3.45 -2.56 12.30
C LEU A 50 -4.95 -2.41 12.50
N VAL A 51 -5.41 -2.68 13.72
CA VAL A 51 -6.79 -2.41 14.14
C VAL A 51 -6.72 -1.55 15.39
N SER A 52 -7.31 -0.35 15.33
CA SER A 52 -7.36 0.55 16.48
C SER A 52 -8.27 -0.02 17.58
N ARG A 53 -8.20 0.54 18.79
CA ARG A 53 -9.12 0.19 19.89
C ARG A 53 -10.59 0.48 19.57
N SER A 54 -10.86 1.41 18.65
CA SER A 54 -12.20 1.74 18.16
C SER A 54 -12.63 0.90 16.94
N GLY A 55 -11.83 -0.09 16.53
CA GLY A 55 -12.15 -0.98 15.42
C GLY A 55 -11.80 -0.43 14.03
N ILE A 56 -11.09 0.70 13.94
CA ILE A 56 -10.64 1.26 12.66
C ILE A 56 -9.50 0.38 12.13
N LYS A 57 -9.66 -0.13 10.90
CA LYS A 57 -8.60 -0.82 10.18
C LYS A 57 -7.66 0.20 9.55
N ILE A 58 -6.36 0.04 9.76
CA ILE A 58 -5.32 0.95 9.29
C ILE A 58 -4.34 0.14 8.45
N VAL A 59 -4.12 0.56 7.22
CA VAL A 59 -3.02 0.08 6.39
C VAL A 59 -1.85 1.06 6.58
N ASN A 60 -0.87 0.68 7.39
CA ASN A 60 0.32 1.47 7.66
C ASN A 60 1.42 1.16 6.64
N ASP A 61 1.57 2.03 5.65
CA ASP A 61 2.59 1.95 4.59
C ASP A 61 3.44 3.24 4.53
N ALA A 62 3.88 3.71 5.71
CA ALA A 62 4.47 5.03 5.90
C ALA A 62 6.01 5.08 5.82
N TYR A 63 6.69 3.98 5.47
CA TYR A 63 8.16 3.95 5.42
C TYR A 63 8.74 4.70 4.22
N ASN A 64 8.22 4.42 3.02
CA ASN A 64 8.63 5.05 1.77
C ASN A 64 7.45 5.06 0.80
N ALA A 65 7.33 6.11 -0.01
CA ALA A 65 6.25 6.27 -0.96
C ALA A 65 6.80 6.51 -2.37
N ASN A 66 6.37 5.68 -3.30
CA ASN A 66 6.56 5.87 -4.74
C ASN A 66 5.24 5.53 -5.46
N PRO A 67 5.05 5.94 -6.71
CA PRO A 67 3.76 5.80 -7.38
C PRO A 67 3.25 4.36 -7.47
N ILE A 68 4.15 3.39 -7.62
CA ILE A 68 3.77 1.98 -7.74
C ILE A 68 3.32 1.43 -6.38
N SER A 69 4.10 1.67 -5.32
CA SER A 69 3.75 1.18 -3.98
C SER A 69 2.52 1.88 -3.42
N THR A 70 2.38 3.19 -3.61
CA THR A 70 1.22 3.95 -3.16
C THR A 70 -0.06 3.48 -3.86
N ARG A 71 0.02 3.18 -5.17
CA ARG A 71 -1.12 2.59 -5.89
C ARG A 71 -1.51 1.23 -5.31
N ALA A 72 -0.54 0.36 -5.03
CA ALA A 72 -0.80 -0.95 -4.42
C ALA A 72 -1.42 -0.83 -3.01
N ALA A 73 -1.02 0.16 -2.22
CA ALA A 73 -1.63 0.45 -0.92
C ALA A 73 -3.10 0.90 -1.04
N ILE A 74 -3.43 1.71 -2.06
CA ILE A 74 -4.81 2.12 -2.36
C ILE A 74 -5.65 0.93 -2.82
N ASP A 75 -5.10 0.06 -3.68
CA ASP A 75 -5.78 -1.17 -4.11
C ASP A 75 -6.08 -2.08 -2.92
N LEU A 76 -5.09 -2.28 -2.03
CA LEU A 76 -5.29 -3.01 -0.78
C LEU A 76 -6.42 -2.40 0.06
N LEU A 77 -6.43 -1.09 0.24
CA LEU A 77 -7.48 -0.40 1.00
C LEU A 77 -8.88 -0.61 0.38
N LYS A 78 -8.98 -0.64 -0.95
CA LYS A 78 -10.23 -0.91 -1.67
C LYS A 78 -10.76 -2.31 -1.39
N ASP A 79 -9.86 -3.30 -1.43
CA ASP A 79 -10.19 -4.72 -1.28
C ASP A 79 -10.55 -5.10 0.17
N ILE A 80 -10.18 -4.28 1.15
CA ILE A 80 -10.61 -4.46 2.53
C ILE A 80 -12.10 -4.13 2.66
N ALA A 81 -12.88 -5.10 3.15
CA ALA A 81 -14.30 -4.91 3.48
C ALA A 81 -14.47 -3.77 4.50
N CYS A 82 -15.27 -2.78 4.13
CA CYS A 82 -15.53 -1.57 4.88
C CYS A 82 -17.01 -1.16 4.72
N ASN A 83 -17.72 -1.01 5.84
CA ASN A 83 -19.09 -0.48 5.90
C ASN A 83 -19.11 1.02 6.21
N GLY A 84 -17.94 1.62 6.44
CA GLY A 84 -17.77 3.03 6.74
C GLY A 84 -17.04 3.76 5.61
N LYS A 85 -16.26 4.76 5.98
CA LYS A 85 -15.47 5.55 5.04
C LYS A 85 -14.09 4.98 4.83
N ARG A 86 -13.59 5.05 3.60
CA ARG A 86 -12.18 4.86 3.26
C ARG A 86 -11.48 6.21 3.27
N VAL A 87 -10.40 6.28 4.03
CA VAL A 87 -9.59 7.49 4.18
C VAL A 87 -8.17 7.17 3.77
N VAL A 88 -7.56 8.05 2.98
CA VAL A 88 -6.15 7.98 2.61
C VAL A 88 -5.46 9.24 3.11
N ILE A 89 -4.28 9.08 3.72
CA ILE A 89 -3.40 10.18 4.12
C ILE A 89 -2.11 10.04 3.31
N LEU A 90 -1.81 11.03 2.47
CA LEU A 90 -0.67 11.01 1.56
C LEU A 90 0.38 12.05 1.96
N GLY A 91 1.62 11.58 2.01
CA GLY A 91 2.82 12.39 2.14
C GLY A 91 3.43 12.78 0.79
N ASP A 92 4.51 13.55 0.84
CA ASP A 92 5.37 13.76 -0.32
C ASP A 92 6.05 12.43 -0.75
N MET A 93 5.88 12.04 -2.01
CA MET A 93 6.74 11.07 -2.68
C MET A 93 7.98 11.81 -3.15
N LEU A 94 9.15 11.33 -2.72
CA LEU A 94 10.44 11.96 -2.96
C LEU A 94 11.20 11.27 -4.11
N GLU A 95 12.30 11.88 -4.55
CA GLU A 95 13.23 11.29 -5.52
C GLU A 95 12.64 10.97 -6.91
N LEU A 96 11.52 11.61 -7.26
CA LEU A 96 10.81 11.37 -8.54
C LEU A 96 11.34 12.19 -9.73
N GLY A 97 12.30 13.08 -9.48
CA GLY A 97 12.90 13.94 -10.50
C GLY A 97 11.86 14.76 -11.28
N SER A 98 11.98 14.80 -12.60
CA SER A 98 11.07 15.56 -13.47
C SER A 98 9.63 15.04 -13.49
N THR A 99 9.40 13.80 -13.03
CA THR A 99 8.07 13.17 -13.02
C THR A 99 7.31 13.38 -11.71
N GLU A 100 7.89 14.10 -10.75
CA GLU A 100 7.31 14.29 -9.41
C GLU A 100 5.88 14.83 -9.48
N ARG A 101 5.66 15.86 -10.30
CA ARG A 101 4.34 16.48 -10.45
C ARG A 101 3.30 15.51 -11.00
N GLU A 102 3.61 14.91 -12.14
CA GLU A 102 2.70 13.99 -12.81
C GLU A 102 2.37 12.78 -11.93
N SER A 103 3.35 12.29 -11.18
CA SER A 103 3.22 11.13 -10.30
C SER A 103 2.24 11.37 -9.16
N HIS A 104 2.37 12.51 -8.48
CA HIS A 104 1.46 12.94 -7.42
C HIS A 104 0.05 13.20 -7.97
N GLU A 105 -0.09 13.92 -9.09
CA GLU A 105 -1.38 14.14 -9.75
C GLU A 105 -2.07 12.81 -10.13
N LYS A 106 -1.32 11.83 -10.64
CA LYS A 106 -1.83 10.49 -10.96
C LYS A 106 -2.33 9.74 -9.73
N ILE A 107 -1.61 9.79 -8.61
CA ILE A 107 -2.05 9.16 -7.36
C ILE A 107 -3.33 9.81 -6.83
N LEU A 108 -3.42 11.14 -6.86
CA LEU A 108 -4.64 11.85 -6.44
C LEU A 108 -5.83 11.47 -7.33
N SER A 109 -5.63 11.40 -8.65
CA SER A 109 -6.66 10.90 -9.58
C SER A 109 -7.04 9.46 -9.24
N TYR A 110 -6.07 8.61 -8.94
CA TYR A 110 -6.33 7.21 -8.59
C TYR A 110 -7.14 7.06 -7.31
N CYS A 111 -6.91 7.90 -6.29
CA CYS A 111 -7.75 7.93 -5.10
C CYS A 111 -9.22 8.28 -5.44
N CYS A 112 -9.44 9.17 -6.41
CA CYS A 112 -10.79 9.50 -6.88
C CYS A 112 -11.45 8.31 -7.59
N ASP A 113 -10.71 7.67 -8.51
CA ASP A 113 -11.17 6.48 -9.24
C ASP A 113 -11.47 5.31 -8.28
N ALA A 114 -10.68 5.18 -7.22
CA ALA A 114 -10.87 4.19 -6.16
C ALA A 114 -12.01 4.54 -5.17
N CYS A 115 -12.74 5.63 -5.40
CA CYS A 115 -13.86 6.09 -4.58
C CYS A 115 -13.46 6.29 -3.09
N ILE A 116 -12.29 6.89 -2.84
CA ILE A 116 -11.86 7.25 -1.49
C ILE A 116 -12.71 8.42 -0.97
N ASP A 117 -13.29 8.25 0.22
CA ASP A 117 -14.22 9.24 0.81
C ASP A 117 -13.51 10.50 1.32
N LEU A 118 -12.26 10.37 1.79
CA LEU A 118 -11.47 11.48 2.30
C LEU A 118 -10.00 11.28 1.96
N ILE A 119 -9.39 12.31 1.40
CA ILE A 119 -7.96 12.36 1.08
C ILE A 119 -7.33 13.47 1.91
N GLY A 120 -6.53 13.10 2.91
CA GLY A 120 -5.68 14.01 3.66
C GLY A 120 -4.32 14.13 2.97
N LEU A 121 -3.83 15.36 2.77
CA LEU A 121 -2.54 15.63 2.15
C LEU A 121 -1.63 16.31 3.17
N VAL A 122 -0.40 15.82 3.29
CA VAL A 122 0.60 16.35 4.21
C VAL A 122 1.93 16.49 3.46
N GLY A 123 2.39 17.72 3.28
CA GLY A 123 3.63 18.01 2.55
C GLY A 123 3.43 19.02 1.44
N ASP A 124 4.48 19.79 1.15
CA ASP A 124 4.38 20.91 0.21
C ASP A 124 4.23 20.41 -1.23
N ARG A 125 4.91 19.31 -1.58
CA ARG A 125 4.98 18.84 -2.97
C ARG A 125 3.65 18.23 -3.40
N VAL A 126 3.02 17.42 -2.55
CA VAL A 126 1.71 16.82 -2.81
C VAL A 126 0.58 17.86 -2.76
N VAL A 127 0.66 18.86 -1.86
CA VAL A 127 -0.39 19.89 -1.69
C VAL A 127 -0.38 20.92 -2.82
N VAL A 128 0.79 21.34 -3.32
CA VAL A 128 0.89 22.31 -4.42
C VAL A 128 0.19 21.82 -5.68
N GLN A 129 0.09 20.51 -5.85
CA GLN A 129 -0.42 19.88 -7.06
C GLN A 129 -1.91 19.54 -6.97
N CYS A 130 -2.48 19.65 -5.77
CA CYS A 130 -3.90 19.43 -5.55
C CYS A 130 -4.72 20.61 -6.10
N LYS A 131 -5.52 20.34 -7.14
CA LYS A 131 -6.52 21.29 -7.71
C LYS A 131 -7.82 21.35 -6.89
N TRP A 132 -7.93 20.53 -5.85
CA TRP A 132 -9.12 20.37 -5.03
C TRP A 132 -9.10 21.33 -3.83
N ARG A 133 -10.27 21.52 -3.23
CA ARG A 133 -10.50 22.53 -2.19
C ARG A 133 -9.54 22.34 -1.01
N LYS A 134 -8.60 23.27 -0.84
CA LYS A 134 -7.67 23.29 0.30
C LYS A 134 -8.42 23.76 1.55
N TRP A 135 -8.34 22.99 2.63
CA TRP A 135 -8.73 23.46 3.96
C TRP A 135 -7.49 24.02 4.64
N SER A 136 -7.49 25.32 4.90
CA SER A 136 -6.51 25.97 5.78
C SER A 136 -6.99 25.81 7.21
N MET A 137 -6.11 25.34 8.11
CA MET A 137 -6.34 25.45 9.55
C MET A 137 -6.19 26.91 10.01
#